data_AF-A0A7V8V2C3-F1
#
_entry.id   AF-A0A7V8V2C3-F1
#
_cell.length_a   1.000
_cell.length_b   1.000
_cell.length_c   1.000
_cell.angle_alpha   90.00
_cell.angle_beta   90.00
_cell.angle_gamma   90.00
#
_symmetry.space_group_name_H-M   'P 1'
#
loop_
_entity.id
_entity.type
_entity.pdbx_description
1 polymer ?
#
loop_
_entity_poly.entity_id
_entity_poly.type
_entity_poly.pdbx_seq_one_letter_code
_entity_poly.pdbx_strand_id
1 'polypeptide(L)' 'MELYDLKQDPDQMNNVANHPKYEQVQAELIARLMQELKASGDPRLVDDGKFFETPPMAGPLPGGGPKPNRKR' A
#
# COMPACT_ATOMS: atom_id res chain seq x y z
N MET A 1 -8.22 6.56 -0.94
CA MET A 1 -8.74 5.34 -1.58
C MET A 1 -8.86 5.65 -3.06
N GLU A 2 -8.32 4.80 -3.93
CA GLU A 2 -8.32 5.00 -5.38
C GLU A 2 -8.91 3.77 -6.04
N LEU A 3 -9.82 3.99 -6.99
CA LEU A 3 -10.45 2.95 -7.80
C LEU A 3 -10.69 3.53 -9.18
N TYR A 4 -10.32 2.78 -10.22
CA TYR A 4 -10.45 3.19 -11.61
C TYR A 4 -11.14 2.11 -12.43
N ASP A 5 -12.07 2.52 -13.30
CA ASP A 5 -12.64 1.63 -14.30
C ASP A 5 -11.79 1.69 -15.57
N LEU A 6 -10.84 0.77 -15.70
CA LEU A 6 -9.90 0.74 -16.83
C LEU A 6 -10.57 0.56 -18.21
N LYS A 7 -11.82 0.08 -18.28
CA LYS A 7 -12.54 -0.02 -19.55
C LYS A 7 -13.05 1.33 -20.03
N GLN A 8 -13.40 2.22 -19.10
CA GLN A 8 -13.92 3.55 -19.38
C GLN A 8 -12.85 4.64 -19.27
N ASP A 9 -11.84 4.42 -18.44
CA ASP A 9 -10.76 5.34 -18.11
C ASP A 9 -9.41 4.61 -18.07
N PRO A 10 -8.86 4.23 -19.25
CA PRO A 10 -7.60 3.50 -19.34
C PRO A 10 -6.41 4.25 -18.72
N ASP A 11 -6.45 5.59 -18.80
CA ASP A 11 -5.41 6.48 -18.30
C ASP A 11 -5.55 6.78 -16.79
N GLN A 12 -6.58 6.24 -16.13
CA GLN A 12 -6.79 6.33 -14.67
C GLN A 12 -6.86 7.78 -14.16
N MET A 13 -7.51 8.65 -14.92
CA MET A 13 -7.60 10.07 -14.61
C MET A 13 -8.77 10.38 -13.66
N ASN A 14 -9.77 9.51 -13.58
CA ASN A 14 -11.01 9.71 -12.85
C ASN A 14 -11.15 8.69 -11.72
N ASN A 15 -10.81 9.10 -10.50
CA ASN A 15 -10.98 8.25 -9.33
C ASN A 15 -12.47 8.09 -8.98
N VAL A 16 -12.98 6.85 -9.08
CA VAL A 16 -14.38 6.50 -8.82
C VAL A 16 -14.60 5.86 -7.43
N ALA A 17 -13.61 5.89 -6.55
CA ALA A 17 -13.66 5.22 -5.24
C ALA A 17 -14.83 5.64 -4.34
N ASN A 18 -15.37 6.85 -4.51
CA ASN A 18 -16.48 7.37 -3.70
C ASN A 18 -17.83 7.34 -4.43
N HIS A 19 -17.88 6.74 -5.62
CA HIS A 19 -19.07 6.74 -6.44
C HIS A 19 -19.95 5.52 -6.09
N PRO A 20 -21.23 5.69 -5.69
CA PRO A 20 -22.07 4.62 -5.14
C PRO A 20 -22.18 3.36 -6.02
N LYS A 21 -22.20 3.54 -7.35
CA LYS A 21 -22.18 2.45 -8.34
C LYS A 21 -21.05 1.43 -8.13
N TYR A 22 -19.91 1.84 -7.55
CA TYR A 22 -18.72 1.00 -7.40
C TYR A 22 -18.51 0.49 -5.98
N GLU A 23 -19.39 0.78 -5.01
CA GLU A 23 -19.22 0.40 -3.60
C GLU A 23 -19.03 -1.12 -3.42
N GLN A 24 -19.88 -1.93 -4.07
CA GLN A 24 -19.77 -3.38 -3.97
C GLN A 24 -18.45 -3.90 -4.56
N VAL A 25 -18.10 -3.43 -5.77
CA VAL A 25 -16.85 -3.82 -6.44
C VAL A 25 -15.63 -3.39 -5.62
N GLN A 26 -15.67 -2.20 -5.03
CA GLN A 26 -14.63 -1.72 -4.14
C GLN A 26 -14.45 -2.64 -2.93
N ALA A 27 -15.54 -3.01 -2.26
CA ALA A 27 -15.50 -3.91 -1.10
C ALA A 27 -14.92 -5.29 -1.48
N GLU A 28 -15.33 -5.84 -2.61
CA GLU A 28 -14.81 -7.12 -3.13
C GLU A 28 -13.30 -7.04 -3.43
N LEU A 29 -12.84 -5.96 -4.08
CA LEU A 29 -11.42 -5.76 -4.39
C LEU A 29 -10.57 -5.53 -3.14
N ILE A 30 -11.07 -4.79 -2.15
CA ILE A 30 -10.40 -4.64 -0.84
C ILE A 30 -10.27 -6.00 -0.18
N ALA A 31 -11.35 -6.78 -0.10
CA ALA A 31 -11.32 -8.09 0.53
C ALA A 31 -10.30 -9.01 -0.14
N ARG A 32 -10.28 -9.05 -1.47
CA ARG A 32 -9.30 -9.81 -2.24
C ARG A 32 -7.87 -9.33 -1.99
N LEU A 33 -7.62 -8.03 -2.06
CA LEU A 33 -6.29 -7.45 -1.77
C LEU A 33 -5.80 -7.87 -0.38
N MET A 34 -6.64 -7.72 0.65
CA MET A 34 -6.26 -8.06 2.01
C MET A 34 -6.03 -9.56 2.20
N GLN A 35 -6.76 -10.42 1.49
CA GLN A 35 -6.51 -11.86 1.49
C GLN A 35 -5.14 -12.20 0.88
N GLU A 36 -4.81 -11.62 -0.28
CA GLU A 36 -3.53 -11.86 -0.96
C GLU A 36 -2.34 -11.37 -0.12
N LEU A 37 -2.45 -10.18 0.48
CA LEU A 37 -1.42 -9.64 1.36
C LEU A 37 -1.18 -10.53 2.58
N LYS A 38 -2.25 -11.07 3.19
CA LYS A 38 -2.12 -12.01 4.31
C LYS A 38 -1.52 -13.34 3.85
N ALA A 39 -1.97 -13.88 2.72
CA ALA A 39 -1.52 -15.17 2.20
C ALA A 39 -0.03 -15.16 1.83
N SER A 40 0.45 -14.03 1.30
CA SER A 40 1.86 -13.83 0.93
C SER A 40 2.76 -13.43 2.11
N GLY A 41 2.19 -13.16 3.29
CA GLY A 41 2.94 -12.67 4.45
C GLY A 41 3.52 -11.27 4.23
N ASP A 42 2.78 -10.40 3.54
CA ASP A 42 3.25 -9.06 3.18
C ASP A 42 3.68 -8.26 4.44
N PRO A 43 4.91 -7.71 4.48
CA PRO A 43 5.42 -7.01 5.65
C PRO A 43 4.59 -5.79 6.08
N ARG A 44 3.73 -5.25 5.21
CA ARG A 44 2.81 -4.16 5.55
C ARG A 44 1.71 -4.59 6.53
N LEU A 45 1.44 -5.88 6.66
CA LEU A 45 0.46 -6.44 7.60
C LEU A 45 1.08 -7.04 8.86
N VAL A 46 2.40 -6.99 9.00
CA VAL A 46 3.14 -7.56 10.13
C VAL A 46 3.75 -6.41 10.94
N ASP A 47 3.69 -6.52 12.28
CA ASP A 47 4.29 -5.54 13.21
C ASP A 47 3.94 -4.08 12.85
N ASP A 48 2.67 -3.82 12.54
CA ASP A 48 2.13 -2.53 12.09
C ASP A 48 2.89 -1.89 10.91
N GLY A 49 3.43 -2.71 10.01
CA GLY A 49 4.11 -2.24 8.80
C GLY A 49 5.50 -1.65 9.04
N LYS A 50 6.06 -1.79 10.26
CA LYS A 50 7.36 -1.23 10.65
C LYS A 50 8.49 -1.50 9.66
N PHE A 51 8.43 -2.61 8.93
CA PHE A 51 9.44 -2.94 7.92
C PHE A 51 9.64 -1.83 6.88
N PHE A 52 8.56 -1.18 6.41
CA PHE A 52 8.63 -0.11 5.41
C PHE A 52 8.60 1.30 6.03
N GLU A 53 8.15 1.42 7.28
CA GLU A 53 8.05 2.70 8.01
C GLU A 53 9.31 3.04 8.83
N THR A 54 10.32 2.16 8.84
CA THR A 54 11.58 2.38 9.60
C THR A 54 12.84 2.25 8.73
N PRO A 55 13.97 2.85 9.15
CA PRO A 55 15.25 2.66 8.47
C PRO A 55 15.68 1.18 8.43
N PRO A 56 16.28 0.69 7.34
CA PRO A 56 16.78 1.46 6.20
C PRO A 56 15.73 1.73 5.09
N MET A 57 14.52 1.19 5.19
CA MET A 57 13.52 1.25 4.11
C MET A 57 12.81 2.60 4.01
N ALA A 58 12.57 3.29 5.12
CA ALA A 58 11.89 4.60 5.18
C ALA A 58 12.82 5.82 5.05
N GLY A 59 14.11 5.61 4.76
CA GLY A 59 15.11 6.67 4.89
C GLY A 59 15.42 7.06 6.35
N PRO A 60 16.34 8.00 6.60
CA PRO A 60 16.72 8.39 7.96
C PRO A 60 15.60 9.16 8.66
N LEU A 61 15.32 8.81 9.92
CA LEU A 61 14.42 9.59 10.77
C LEU A 61 14.96 11.02 10.99
N PRO A 62 14.09 12.05 11.04
CA PRO A 62 14.50 13.40 11.42
C PRO A 62 15.15 13.37 12.80
N GLY A 63 16.41 13.79 12.88
CA GLY A 63 17.26 13.66 14.08
C GLY A 63 18.49 12.77 13.90
N GLY A 64 18.65 12.11 12.75
CA GLY A 64 19.82 11.29 12.45
C GLY A 64 19.68 9.86 12.94
N GLY A 65 18.99 9.03 12.14
CA GLY A 65 18.92 7.59 12.38
C GLY A 65 20.30 6.91 12.38
N PRO A 66 20.42 5.72 12.98
CA PRO A 66 21.69 4.99 13.06
C PRO A 66 22.24 4.76 11.65
N LYS A 67 23.47 5.24 11.41
CA LYS A 67 24.15 5.05 10.13
C LYS A 67 24.47 3.56 9.97
N PRO A 68 24.11 2.93 8.84
CA PRO A 68 24.47 1.54 8.60
C PRO A 68 26.00 1.41 8.65
N ASN A 69 26.49 0.50 9.49
CA ASN A 69 27.92 0.26 9.63
C ASN A 69 28.43 -0.46 8.39
N ARG A 70 28.76 0.30 7.33
CA ARG A 70 29.42 -0.23 6.13
C ARG A 70 30.85 -0.58 6.50
N LYS A 71 31.10 -1.84 6.86
CA LYS A 71 32.47 -2.38 6.86
C LYS A 71 32.96 -2.36 5.41
N ARG A 72 34.01 -1.58 5.16
CA ARG A 72 34.79 -1.62 3.92
C ARG A 72 35.59 -2.91 3.83
#